data_AF-A0A7M7NVT2-F1
#
_entry.id   AF-A0A7M7NVT2-F1
#
_cell.length_a   1.000
_cell.length_b   1.000
_cell.length_c   1.000
_cell.angle_alpha   90.00
_cell.angle_beta   90.00
_cell.angle_gamma   90.00
#
_symmetry.space_group_name_H-M   'P 1'
#
loop_
_entity.id
_entity.type
_entity.pdbx_description
1 polymer ?
#
loop_
_entity_poly.entity_id
_entity_poly.type
_entity_poly.pdbx_seq_one_letter_code
_entity_poly.pdbx_strand_id
1 'polypeptide(L)'
;MCTHYFVFLYTFQLTAHTEKHRFGRRNLLGSTTISLRDLTVGGNTYTRPLYPNLPKVDLGRLRLVLCYHREKRRLLVTVVRATNLPSRVIPADSYVVVELRGSDNEVLAQVRTKERHFSNNPVYKEVFSFDLPSRPIEDWDFTNIQHPLDNVSLTITVHRRKLFFGDDTIGCVTLRSEVRTNGYSHLWKCKRSPYQPITEWHDLKSVSKFIT
;
A
#
# COMPACT_ATOMS: atom_id res chain seq x y z
N MET A 1 30.87 -13.24 -18.45
CA MET A 1 30.03 -12.16 -19.01
C MET A 1 28.58 -12.43 -18.61
N CYS A 2 27.89 -11.52 -17.93
CA CYS A 2 26.52 -11.77 -17.45
C CYS A 2 25.50 -11.07 -18.37
N THR A 3 24.66 -11.85 -19.03
CA THR A 3 23.58 -11.35 -19.88
C THR A 3 22.46 -10.79 -18.99
N HIS A 4 22.40 -9.46 -18.84
CA HIS A 4 21.31 -8.80 -18.12
C HIS A 4 20.01 -8.85 -18.94
N TYR A 5 19.17 -9.85 -18.68
CA TYR A 5 17.80 -9.88 -19.16
C TYR A 5 16.97 -8.80 -18.45
N PHE A 6 16.81 -7.65 -19.10
CA PHE A 6 15.88 -6.60 -18.67
C PHE A 6 14.43 -7.07 -18.85
N VAL A 7 13.89 -7.80 -17.86
CA VAL A 7 12.48 -8.23 -17.84
C VAL A 7 11.58 -7.04 -17.48
N PHE A 8 11.32 -6.18 -18.46
CA PHE A 8 10.38 -5.08 -18.38
C PHE A 8 8.99 -5.58 -17.93
N LEU A 9 8.48 -5.01 -16.84
CA LEU A 9 7.19 -5.38 -16.23
C LEU A 9 6.02 -4.69 -16.94
N TYR A 10 5.82 -5.02 -18.21
CA TYR A 10 4.64 -4.59 -18.95
C TYR A 10 3.37 -5.28 -18.43
N THR A 11 2.26 -4.53 -18.39
CA THR A 11 0.93 -5.03 -18.05
C THR A 11 -0.06 -4.64 -19.12
N PHE A 12 -0.87 -5.58 -19.60
CA PHE A 12 -1.96 -5.31 -20.53
C PHE A 12 -3.22 -4.92 -19.73
N GLN A 13 -3.82 -3.76 -20.03
CA GLN A 13 -5.09 -3.36 -19.44
C GLN A 13 -6.19 -3.43 -20.50
N LEU A 14 -7.19 -4.28 -20.28
CA LEU A 14 -8.37 -4.39 -21.13
C LEU A 14 -9.52 -3.58 -20.51
N THR A 15 -10.21 -2.77 -21.32
CA THR A 15 -11.35 -1.93 -20.91
C THR A 15 -12.54 -2.17 -21.83
N ALA A 16 -13.64 -2.70 -21.29
CA ALA A 16 -14.87 -2.96 -22.02
C ALA A 16 -15.83 -1.76 -21.90
N HIS A 17 -16.35 -1.26 -23.02
CA HIS A 17 -17.27 -0.13 -23.06
C HIS A 17 -18.63 -0.53 -23.64
N THR A 18 -19.69 0.19 -23.25
CA THR A 18 -21.00 0.06 -23.91
C THR A 18 -20.92 0.58 -25.35
N GLU A 19 -21.71 -0.03 -26.24
CA GLU A 19 -21.87 0.46 -27.60
C GLU A 19 -22.53 1.86 -27.62
N LYS A 20 -22.28 2.64 -28.67
CA LYS A 20 -22.68 4.06 -28.73
C LYS A 20 -23.97 4.25 -29.54
N HIS A 21 -25.12 4.19 -28.87
CA HIS A 21 -26.36 4.73 -29.45
C HIS A 21 -26.23 6.23 -29.74
N ARG A 22 -26.97 6.72 -30.76
CA ARG A 22 -26.75 8.03 -31.43
C ARG A 22 -26.60 9.25 -30.51
N PHE A 23 -27.20 9.24 -29.31
CA PHE A 23 -27.18 10.36 -28.35
C PHE A 23 -26.51 10.01 -26.99
N GLY A 24 -25.94 8.81 -26.83
CA GLY A 24 -25.34 8.36 -25.57
C GLY A 24 -23.85 8.68 -25.42
N ARG A 25 -23.40 8.95 -24.17
CA ARG A 25 -21.98 8.84 -23.79
C ARG A 25 -21.63 7.34 -23.66
N ARG A 26 -20.39 6.95 -24.02
CA ARG A 26 -19.89 5.58 -23.79
C ARG A 26 -19.69 5.36 -22.29
N ASN A 27 -20.37 4.38 -21.71
CA ASN A 27 -20.12 3.95 -20.34
C ASN A 27 -19.04 2.85 -20.32
N LEU A 28 -18.25 2.79 -19.26
CA LEU A 28 -17.20 1.79 -19.06
C LEU A 28 -17.78 0.63 -18.26
N LEU A 29 -18.05 -0.50 -18.93
CA LEU A 29 -18.64 -1.71 -18.32
C LEU A 29 -17.71 -2.30 -17.26
N GLY A 30 -16.41 -2.34 -17.54
CA GLY A 30 -15.42 -2.92 -16.64
C GLY A 30 -14.01 -2.92 -17.22
N SER A 31 -13.05 -3.31 -16.40
CA SER A 31 -11.66 -3.47 -16.81
C SER A 31 -10.99 -4.64 -16.09
N THR A 32 -9.96 -5.18 -16.72
CA THR A 32 -9.09 -6.18 -16.12
C THR A 32 -7.65 -5.93 -16.54
N THR A 33 -6.69 -6.21 -15.67
CA THR A 33 -5.27 -5.95 -15.91
C THR A 33 -4.49 -7.25 -15.75
N ILE A 34 -3.66 -7.58 -16.73
CA ILE A 34 -2.91 -8.83 -16.80
C ILE A 34 -1.43 -8.49 -16.90
N SER A 35 -0.59 -9.14 -16.08
CA SER A 35 0.87 -9.01 -16.20
C SER A 35 1.36 -9.79 -17.42
N LEU A 36 2.25 -9.23 -18.25
CA LEU A 36 2.80 -9.96 -19.39
C LEU A 36 3.70 -11.14 -18.96
N ARG A 37 4.09 -11.24 -17.68
CA ARG A 37 4.77 -12.44 -17.14
C ARG A 37 3.82 -13.63 -16.97
N ASP A 38 2.51 -13.37 -16.91
CA ASP A 38 1.46 -14.37 -16.68
C ASP A 38 0.94 -14.95 -18.00
N LEU A 39 1.47 -14.47 -19.14
CA LEU A 39 1.08 -14.80 -20.50
C LEU A 39 2.23 -15.50 -21.22
N THR A 40 1.94 -16.63 -21.86
CA THR A 40 2.91 -17.38 -22.67
C THR A 40 2.53 -17.25 -24.14
N VAL A 41 3.53 -16.93 -24.98
CA VAL A 41 3.34 -16.69 -26.41
C VAL A 41 3.21 -18.04 -27.14
N GLY A 42 2.01 -18.39 -27.57
CA GLY A 42 1.76 -19.68 -28.23
C GLY A 42 0.30 -20.01 -28.56
N GLY A 43 -0.55 -19.01 -28.82
CA GLY A 43 -1.96 -19.22 -29.16
C GLY A 43 -2.89 -19.53 -27.98
N ASN A 44 -2.41 -19.43 -26.74
CA ASN A 44 -3.20 -19.68 -25.53
C ASN A 44 -4.31 -18.63 -25.34
N THR A 45 -5.52 -19.09 -24.98
CA THR A 45 -6.68 -18.24 -24.67
C THR A 45 -6.77 -17.97 -23.17
N TYR A 46 -6.85 -16.69 -22.78
CA TYR A 46 -6.86 -16.26 -21.38
C TYR A 46 -8.18 -15.61 -20.97
N THR A 47 -9.04 -16.36 -20.28
CA THR A 47 -10.28 -15.85 -19.69
C THR A 47 -9.99 -15.12 -18.38
N ARG A 48 -10.40 -13.86 -18.26
CA ARG A 48 -10.38 -13.08 -17.02
C ARG A 48 -11.73 -12.38 -16.82
N PRO A 49 -12.26 -12.32 -15.58
CA PRO A 49 -13.44 -11.51 -15.31
C PRO A 49 -13.15 -10.03 -15.56
N LEU A 50 -14.14 -9.33 -16.10
CA LEU A 50 -14.16 -7.86 -16.15
C LEU A 50 -14.67 -7.35 -14.81
N TYR A 51 -13.83 -6.66 -14.04
CA TYR A 51 -14.27 -6.01 -12.82
C TYR A 51 -14.98 -4.71 -13.19
N PRO A 52 -16.21 -4.46 -12.70
CA PRO A 52 -16.95 -3.26 -13.05
C PRO A 52 -16.18 -2.02 -12.59
N ASN A 53 -16.13 -0.98 -13.44
CA ASN A 53 -15.59 0.33 -13.03
C ASN A 53 -16.64 1.07 -12.19
N LEU A 54 -16.94 0.49 -11.03
CA LEU A 54 -17.50 1.24 -9.91
C LEU A 54 -16.63 2.48 -9.68
N PRO A 55 -17.20 3.67 -9.46
CA PRO A 55 -16.41 4.85 -9.17
C PRO A 55 -15.53 4.55 -7.97
N LYS A 56 -14.20 4.73 -8.13
CA LYS A 56 -13.26 4.62 -7.01
C LYS A 56 -13.70 5.62 -5.95
N VAL A 57 -14.27 5.12 -4.87
CA VAL A 57 -14.61 5.92 -3.70
C VAL A 57 -13.31 6.56 -3.21
N ASP A 58 -13.24 7.88 -3.19
CA ASP A 58 -12.11 8.57 -2.58
C ASP A 58 -12.20 8.36 -1.07
N LEU A 59 -11.30 7.53 -0.54
CA LEU A 59 -11.16 7.25 0.88
C LEU A 59 -10.22 8.24 1.57
N GLY A 60 -9.74 9.24 0.83
CA GLY A 60 -8.77 10.23 1.25
C GLY A 60 -7.32 9.82 1.00
N ARG A 61 -6.42 10.66 1.49
CA ARG A 61 -4.96 10.49 1.34
C ARG A 61 -4.28 10.62 2.68
N LEU A 62 -3.23 9.84 2.90
CA LEU A 62 -2.41 9.86 4.12
C LEU A 62 -0.99 10.34 3.80
N ARG A 63 -0.48 11.33 4.55
CA ARG A 63 0.91 11.79 4.45
C ARG A 63 1.77 11.08 5.48
N LEU A 64 2.80 10.39 5.00
CA LEU A 64 3.75 9.64 5.81
C LEU A 64 5.18 10.18 5.61
N VAL A 65 6.01 10.06 6.65
CA VAL A 65 7.48 10.15 6.53
C VAL A 65 8.07 8.81 6.93
N LEU A 66 9.06 8.33 6.18
CA LEU A 66 9.86 7.16 6.51
C LEU A 66 11.34 7.57 6.61
N CYS A 67 12.03 7.10 7.64
CA CYS A 67 13.49 7.22 7.76
C CYS A 67 14.08 5.90 8.25
N TYR A 68 15.08 5.36 7.55
CA TYR A 68 15.74 4.11 7.92
C TYR A 68 17.13 4.35 8.49
N HIS A 69 17.32 4.01 9.77
CA HIS A 69 18.58 4.10 10.47
C HIS A 69 19.32 2.76 10.35
N ARG A 70 20.29 2.69 9.43
CA ARG A 70 20.93 1.44 8.99
C ARG A 70 21.66 0.71 10.13
N GLU A 71 22.53 1.40 10.88
CA GLU A 71 23.28 0.81 12.02
C GLU A 71 22.34 0.22 13.07
N LYS A 72 21.29 0.96 13.42
CA LYS A 72 20.32 0.56 14.45
C LYS A 72 19.24 -0.39 13.94
N ARG A 73 19.32 -0.81 12.66
CA ARG A 73 18.30 -1.61 11.93
C ARG A 73 16.87 -1.08 12.14
N ARG A 74 16.70 0.24 12.26
CA ARG A 74 15.49 0.86 12.82
C ARG A 74 14.75 1.68 11.77
N LEU A 75 13.46 1.44 11.62
CA LEU A 75 12.58 2.16 10.72
C LEU A 75 11.69 3.13 11.53
N LEU A 76 11.89 4.43 11.31
CA LEU A 76 11.02 5.46 11.85
C LEU A 76 9.87 5.74 10.87
N VAL A 77 8.65 5.79 11.40
CA VAL A 77 7.41 6.02 10.65
C VAL A 77 6.66 7.19 11.28
N THR A 78 6.60 8.33 10.60
CA THR A 78 5.82 9.49 11.04
C THR A 78 4.46 9.50 10.34
N VAL A 79 3.38 9.39 11.11
CA VAL A 79 2.02 9.65 10.64
C VAL A 79 1.77 11.16 10.75
N VAL A 80 1.79 11.88 9.62
CA VAL A 80 1.74 13.35 9.63
C VAL A 80 0.31 13.85 9.71
N ARG A 81 -0.50 13.58 8.68
CA ARG A 81 -1.92 13.95 8.57
C ARG A 81 -2.62 13.11 7.53
N ALA A 82 -3.94 12.97 7.64
CA ALA A 82 -4.79 12.58 6.52
C ALA A 82 -5.52 13.80 5.93
N THR A 83 -6.04 13.65 4.72
CA THR A 83 -6.89 14.64 4.02
C THR A 83 -7.98 13.95 3.21
N ASN A 84 -9.11 14.64 3.02
CA ASN A 84 -10.26 14.14 2.26
C ASN A 84 -10.82 12.79 2.77
N LEU A 85 -10.72 12.50 4.08
CA LEU A 85 -11.40 11.31 4.62
C LEU A 85 -12.92 11.43 4.39
N PRO A 86 -13.66 10.34 4.08
CA PRO A 86 -15.09 10.42 3.80
C PRO A 86 -15.91 11.00 4.97
N SER A 87 -16.79 11.94 4.66
CA SER A 87 -17.74 12.48 5.65
C SER A 87 -18.79 11.44 6.07
N ARG A 88 -19.39 11.66 7.25
CA ARG A 88 -20.62 10.99 7.68
C ARG A 88 -21.57 12.00 8.34
N VAL A 89 -22.83 11.61 8.45
CA VAL A 89 -23.89 12.39 9.13
C VAL A 89 -23.55 12.62 10.60
N ILE A 90 -22.94 11.63 11.26
CA ILE A 90 -22.46 11.72 12.64
C ILE A 90 -20.95 12.04 12.61
N PRO A 91 -20.50 13.16 13.22
CA PRO A 91 -19.08 13.43 13.45
C PRO A 91 -18.44 12.30 14.27
N ALA A 92 -17.25 11.87 13.85
CA ALA A 92 -16.58 10.73 14.46
C ALA A 92 -15.06 10.95 14.47
N ASP A 93 -14.41 10.38 15.46
CA ASP A 93 -12.97 10.58 15.69
C ASP A 93 -12.16 9.60 14.85
N SER A 94 -10.90 9.95 14.56
CA SER A 94 -10.03 9.12 13.73
C SER A 94 -8.71 8.81 14.41
N TYR A 95 -8.20 7.60 14.19
CA TYR A 95 -6.85 7.20 14.60
C TYR A 95 -6.22 6.33 13.51
N VAL A 96 -4.89 6.25 13.52
CA VAL A 96 -4.14 5.44 12.55
C VAL A 96 -3.42 4.33 13.29
N VAL A 97 -3.64 3.09 12.87
CA VAL A 97 -2.86 1.92 13.27
C VAL A 97 -1.70 1.77 12.30
N VAL A 98 -0.50 1.51 12.82
CA VAL A 98 0.70 1.19 12.03
C VAL A 98 1.19 -0.19 12.47
N GLU A 99 1.20 -1.12 11.53
CA GLU A 99 1.67 -2.49 11.70
C GLU A 99 2.96 -2.68 10.90
N LEU A 100 4.03 -3.13 11.57
CA LEU A 100 5.13 -3.80 10.90
C LEU A 100 4.77 -5.28 10.78
N ARG A 101 4.77 -5.80 9.55
CA ARG A 101 4.53 -7.21 9.22
C ARG A 101 5.77 -7.82 8.57
N GLY A 102 6.04 -9.09 8.82
CA GLY A 102 7.17 -9.80 8.22
C GLY A 102 6.91 -10.34 6.82
N SER A 103 7.60 -11.41 6.46
CA SER A 103 7.47 -12.05 5.14
C SER A 103 6.17 -12.81 4.99
N ASP A 104 5.68 -13.37 6.09
CA ASP A 104 4.61 -14.38 6.13
C ASP A 104 3.27 -13.73 6.55
N ASN A 105 3.24 -12.39 6.45
CA ASN A 105 2.14 -11.49 6.83
C ASN A 105 1.82 -11.46 8.34
N GLU A 106 2.68 -12.04 9.17
CA GLU A 106 2.66 -12.01 10.62
C GLU A 106 2.90 -10.58 11.15
N VAL A 107 2.20 -10.18 12.22
CA VAL A 107 2.35 -8.84 12.81
C VAL A 107 3.50 -8.87 13.83
N LEU A 108 4.64 -8.29 13.44
CA LEU A 108 5.86 -8.21 14.25
C LEU A 108 5.76 -7.12 15.32
N ALA A 109 5.10 -6.00 15.00
CA ALA A 109 4.84 -4.90 15.92
C ALA A 109 3.64 -4.07 15.46
N GLN A 110 2.82 -3.60 16.41
CA GLN A 110 1.65 -2.79 16.14
C GLN A 110 1.58 -1.62 17.13
N VAL A 111 1.29 -0.43 16.61
CA VAL A 111 1.09 0.80 17.38
C VAL A 111 -0.09 1.60 16.81
N ARG A 112 -0.61 2.56 17.56
CA ARG A 112 -1.66 3.47 17.09
C ARG A 112 -1.39 4.92 17.50
N THR A 113 -1.86 5.86 16.69
CA THR A 113 -1.90 7.28 17.09
C THR A 113 -2.92 7.54 18.19
N LYS A 114 -2.82 8.70 18.82
CA LYS A 114 -3.95 9.31 19.54
C LYS A 114 -5.12 9.54 18.59
N GLU A 115 -6.31 9.53 19.16
CA GLU A 115 -7.55 9.87 18.46
C GLU A 115 -7.59 11.37 18.14
N ARG A 116 -8.12 11.73 16.97
CA ARG A 116 -8.24 13.10 16.47
C ARG A 116 -9.70 13.38 16.14
N HIS A 117 -10.28 14.29 16.92
CA HIS A 117 -11.71 14.47 16.96
C HIS A 117 -12.29 15.13 15.71
N PHE A 118 -13.47 14.66 15.31
CA PHE A 118 -14.41 15.33 14.40
C PHE A 118 -13.82 15.99 13.14
N SER A 119 -12.82 15.37 12.48
CA SER A 119 -12.11 15.98 11.35
C SER A 119 -11.86 15.03 10.18
N ASN A 120 -12.23 15.47 8.98
CA ASN A 120 -11.90 14.83 7.69
C ASN A 120 -10.45 15.08 7.24
N ASN A 121 -9.75 16.00 7.90
CA ASN A 121 -8.36 16.38 7.60
C ASN A 121 -7.48 16.30 8.89
N PRO A 122 -7.48 15.16 9.60
CA PRO A 122 -6.89 15.04 10.92
C PRO A 122 -5.36 15.12 10.86
N VAL A 123 -4.78 15.85 11.81
CA VAL A 123 -3.33 16.04 11.96
C VAL A 123 -2.86 15.24 13.16
N TYR A 124 -2.03 14.23 12.92
CA TYR A 124 -1.52 13.33 13.95
C TYR A 124 -0.16 13.81 14.47
N LYS A 125 0.81 14.03 13.56
CA LYS A 125 2.21 14.41 13.87
C LYS A 125 2.89 13.46 14.87
N GLU A 126 2.60 12.17 14.77
CA GLU A 126 3.12 11.15 15.70
C GLU A 126 4.17 10.27 15.01
N VAL A 127 5.26 9.98 15.73
CA VAL A 127 6.43 9.24 15.23
C VAL A 127 6.51 7.90 15.95
N PHE A 128 6.60 6.82 15.18
CA PHE A 128 6.78 5.47 15.68
C PHE A 128 8.15 4.92 15.28
N SER A 129 8.71 4.06 16.12
CA SER A 129 10.03 3.46 15.94
C SER A 129 9.89 1.94 15.94
N PHE A 130 10.25 1.31 14.83
CA PHE A 130 10.24 -0.15 14.69
C PHE A 130 11.65 -0.68 14.50
N ASP A 131 12.03 -1.67 15.29
CA ASP A 131 13.26 -2.43 15.07
C ASP A 131 12.98 -3.56 14.07
N LEU A 132 13.83 -3.67 13.04
CA LEU A 132 13.63 -4.62 11.95
C LEU A 132 14.25 -5.98 12.29
N PRO A 133 13.54 -7.10 12.04
CA PRO A 133 13.98 -8.43 12.42
C PRO A 133 15.37 -8.74 11.84
N SER A 134 16.25 -9.27 12.68
CA SER A 134 17.46 -9.97 12.26
C SER A 134 17.15 -11.45 12.10
N ARG A 135 16.91 -11.89 10.86
CA ARG A 135 17.14 -13.31 10.54
C ARG A 135 18.62 -13.60 10.84
N PRO A 136 18.96 -14.66 11.59
CA PRO A 136 20.32 -15.15 11.64
C PRO A 136 20.76 -15.59 10.22
N ILE A 137 22.06 -15.51 9.95
CA ILE A 137 22.63 -15.96 8.67
C ILE A 137 22.95 -17.46 8.83
N GLU A 138 21.90 -18.28 8.83
CA GLU A 138 22.02 -19.73 9.06
C GLU A 138 22.59 -20.47 7.82
N ASP A 139 22.35 -19.93 6.62
CA ASP A 139 23.11 -20.25 5.42
C ASP A 139 23.96 -19.04 5.01
N TRP A 140 25.28 -19.23 4.87
CA TRP A 140 26.21 -18.18 4.42
C TRP A 140 26.21 -18.06 2.89
N ASP A 141 25.04 -17.83 2.28
CA ASP A 141 24.98 -17.46 0.87
C ASP A 141 25.50 -16.03 0.70
N PHE A 142 26.82 -15.93 0.50
CA PHE A 142 27.55 -14.70 0.22
C PHE A 142 27.03 -13.95 -1.03
N THR A 143 26.19 -14.57 -1.88
CA THR A 143 25.54 -13.90 -3.01
C THR A 143 24.23 -13.20 -2.65
N ASN A 144 23.65 -13.49 -1.48
CA ASN A 144 22.25 -13.18 -1.16
C ASN A 144 22.07 -12.45 0.19
N ILE A 145 22.81 -11.35 0.39
CA ILE A 145 22.63 -10.44 1.54
C ILE A 145 21.33 -9.64 1.37
N GLN A 146 20.20 -10.29 1.66
CA GLN A 146 18.86 -9.72 1.53
C GLN A 146 18.66 -8.58 2.54
N HIS A 147 18.17 -7.42 2.10
CA HIS A 147 18.12 -6.23 2.95
C HIS A 147 16.96 -6.33 3.96
N PRO A 148 17.09 -5.86 5.22
CA PRO A 148 16.05 -6.05 6.24
C PRO A 148 14.67 -5.48 5.87
N LEU A 149 14.64 -4.40 5.06
CA LEU A 149 13.40 -3.81 4.53
C LEU A 149 12.70 -4.63 3.44
N ASP A 150 13.35 -5.65 2.86
CA ASP A 150 12.77 -6.47 1.80
C ASP A 150 11.86 -7.57 2.36
N ASN A 151 12.17 -8.05 3.56
CA ASN A 151 11.45 -9.13 4.24
C ASN A 151 10.38 -8.61 5.21
N VAL A 152 9.97 -7.35 5.05
CA VAL A 152 8.90 -6.72 5.85
C VAL A 152 7.98 -5.88 4.97
N SER A 153 6.79 -5.60 5.49
CA SER A 153 5.86 -4.61 4.97
C SER A 153 5.29 -3.76 6.10
N LEU A 154 4.99 -2.50 5.81
CA LEU A 154 4.20 -1.65 6.69
C LEU A 154 2.75 -1.63 6.20
N THR A 155 1.80 -2.00 7.05
CA THR A 155 0.38 -1.74 6.82
C THR A 155 -0.07 -0.60 7.73
N ILE A 156 -0.54 0.48 7.12
CA ILE A 156 -1.01 1.67 7.80
C ILE A 156 -2.51 1.80 7.56
N THR A 157 -3.31 1.70 8.60
CA THR A 157 -4.77 1.61 8.51
C THR A 157 -5.41 2.78 9.24
N VAL A 158 -6.24 3.55 8.55
CA VAL A 158 -6.98 4.68 9.13
C VAL A 158 -8.33 4.17 9.62
N HIS A 159 -8.55 4.24 10.92
CA HIS A 159 -9.80 3.84 11.58
C HIS A 159 -10.62 5.07 11.98
N ARG A 160 -11.92 4.86 12.07
CA ARG A 160 -12.90 5.77 12.65
C ARG A 160 -13.45 5.16 13.94
N ARG A 161 -13.27 5.89 15.04
CA ARG A 161 -13.85 5.57 16.34
C ARG A 161 -15.37 5.76 16.28
N LYS A 162 -16.13 4.83 16.81
CA LYS A 162 -17.60 4.92 16.94
C LYS A 162 -18.00 4.72 18.39
N LEU A 163 -19.07 5.40 18.81
CA LEU A 163 -19.54 5.38 20.19
C LEU A 163 -20.25 4.07 20.59
N PHE A 164 -20.99 3.43 19.67
CA PHE A 164 -21.94 2.35 20.02
C PHE A 164 -21.83 1.05 19.21
N PHE A 165 -21.13 1.06 18.07
CA PHE A 165 -20.95 -0.10 17.20
C PHE A 165 -19.48 -0.13 16.79
N GLY A 166 -18.82 -1.30 16.76
CA GLY A 166 -17.36 -1.40 16.59
C GLY A 166 -16.75 -0.55 15.46
N ASP A 167 -15.56 -0.01 15.75
CA ASP A 167 -14.81 0.94 14.92
C ASP A 167 -14.66 0.47 13.48
N ASP A 168 -14.91 1.38 12.52
CA ASP A 168 -14.77 1.06 11.10
C ASP A 168 -13.44 1.52 10.51
N THR A 169 -12.85 0.67 9.70
CA THR A 169 -11.73 1.07 8.84
C THR A 169 -12.23 1.97 7.72
N ILE A 170 -11.62 3.16 7.58
CA ILE A 170 -11.83 4.03 6.43
C ILE A 170 -11.07 3.48 5.22
N GLY A 171 -9.81 3.09 5.41
CA GLY A 171 -8.97 2.50 4.38
C GLY A 171 -7.55 2.25 4.87
N CYS A 172 -6.73 1.60 4.05
CA CYS A 172 -5.34 1.28 4.36
C CYS A 172 -4.36 1.70 3.25
N VAL A 173 -3.08 1.71 3.64
CA VAL A 173 -1.91 1.82 2.77
C VAL A 173 -0.94 0.71 3.17
N THR A 174 -0.63 -0.21 2.25
CA THR A 174 0.43 -1.20 2.46
C THR A 174 1.67 -0.81 1.64
N LEU A 175 2.82 -0.71 2.32
CA LEU A 175 4.12 -0.34 1.77
C LEU A 175 5.09 -1.52 1.93
N ARG A 176 5.81 -1.84 0.85
CA ARG A 176 6.85 -2.89 0.80
C ARG A 176 8.00 -2.42 -0.07
N SER A 177 9.20 -2.99 0.08
CA SER A 177 10.42 -2.61 -0.67
C SER A 177 10.36 -2.95 -2.19
N GLU A 178 9.28 -3.57 -2.66
CA GLU A 178 9.06 -3.90 -4.06
C GLU A 178 9.08 -2.67 -5.00
N VAL A 179 9.69 -2.83 -6.18
CA VAL A 179 9.57 -1.88 -7.29
C VAL A 179 8.19 -2.06 -7.93
N ARG A 180 7.33 -1.04 -7.84
CA ARG A 180 6.01 -1.04 -8.48
C ARG A 180 6.12 -0.58 -9.94
N THR A 181 5.16 -0.98 -10.77
CA THR A 181 5.17 -0.79 -12.24
C THR A 181 5.41 0.66 -12.69
N ASN A 182 4.91 1.65 -11.94
CA ASN A 182 5.06 3.08 -12.28
C ASN A 182 6.04 3.82 -11.35
N GLY A 183 6.90 3.11 -10.62
CA GLY A 183 7.99 3.72 -9.85
C GLY A 183 8.27 3.08 -8.50
N TYR A 184 9.38 3.51 -7.91
CA TYR A 184 9.86 3.03 -6.62
C TYR A 184 8.90 3.34 -5.47
N SER A 185 8.63 2.34 -4.62
CA SER A 185 7.81 2.51 -3.43
C SER A 185 8.46 3.45 -2.41
N HIS A 186 7.65 4.01 -1.50
CA HIS A 186 8.14 4.83 -0.40
C HIS A 186 9.18 4.09 0.45
N LEU A 187 8.99 2.78 0.66
CA LEU A 187 9.93 1.94 1.42
C LEU A 187 11.23 1.64 0.64
N TRP A 188 11.16 1.47 -0.69
CA TRP A 188 12.37 1.36 -1.54
C TRP A 188 13.18 2.66 -1.55
N LYS A 189 12.50 3.82 -1.60
CA LYS A 189 13.15 5.14 -1.50
C LYS A 189 13.84 5.30 -0.14
N CYS A 190 13.13 4.96 0.94
CA CYS A 190 13.71 4.92 2.30
C CYS A 190 14.91 3.96 2.41
N LYS A 191 14.84 2.77 1.79
CA LYS A 191 15.94 1.79 1.72
C LYS A 191 17.20 2.35 1.06
N ARG A 192 17.07 3.16 0.01
CA ARG A 192 18.21 3.73 -0.74
C ARG A 192 18.72 5.07 -0.21
N SER A 193 17.92 5.75 0.60
CA SER A 193 18.28 7.00 1.29
C SER A 193 18.28 6.80 2.82
N PRO A 194 19.18 5.95 3.37
CA PRO A 194 19.28 5.75 4.80
C PRO A 194 19.60 7.09 5.51
N TYR A 195 19.09 7.22 6.73
CA TYR A 195 19.12 8.44 7.56
C TYR A 195 18.42 9.69 6.97
N GLN A 196 17.82 9.61 5.78
CA GLN A 196 17.06 10.72 5.19
C GLN A 196 15.54 10.52 5.39
N PRO A 197 14.80 11.54 5.88
CA PRO A 197 13.34 11.46 6.05
C PRO A 197 12.60 11.65 4.72
N ILE A 198 12.29 10.55 4.04
CA ILE A 198 11.51 10.57 2.79
C ILE A 198 10.03 10.80 3.11
N THR A 199 9.42 11.84 2.54
CA THR A 199 8.02 12.24 2.81
C THR A 199 7.13 12.07 1.59
N GLU A 200 6.07 11.26 1.68
CA GLU A 200 5.16 10.99 0.56
C GLU A 200 3.67 11.02 0.96
N TRP A 201 2.81 11.15 -0.05
CA TRP A 201 1.36 11.03 0.05
C TRP A 201 0.91 9.68 -0.53
N HIS A 202 -0.02 9.03 0.15
CA HIS A 202 -0.56 7.73 -0.24
C HIS A 202 -2.07 7.76 -0.31
N ASP A 203 -2.62 7.27 -1.41
CA ASP A 203 -4.07 7.14 -1.60
C ASP A 203 -4.60 5.97 -0.76
N LEU A 204 -5.61 6.22 0.06
CA LEU A 204 -6.22 5.19 0.90
C LEU A 204 -7.04 4.22 0.04
N LYS A 205 -6.91 2.93 0.32
CA LYS A 205 -7.59 1.85 -0.40
C LYS A 205 -8.57 1.16 0.52
N SER A 206 -9.66 0.65 -0.05
CA SER A 206 -10.56 -0.21 0.70
C SER A 206 -9.77 -1.42 1.22
N VAL A 207 -9.93 -1.76 2.50
CA VAL A 207 -9.43 -3.03 3.00
C VAL A 207 -10.27 -4.11 2.34
N SER A 208 -9.68 -4.79 1.36
CA SER A 208 -10.17 -6.09 0.93
C SER A 208 -10.09 -7.02 2.14
N LYS A 209 -11.24 -7.22 2.80
CA LYS A 209 -11.44 -8.42 3.60
C LYS A 209 -11.21 -9.58 2.64
N PHE A 210 -10.09 -10.29 2.81
CA PHE A 210 -9.93 -11.59 2.21
C PHE A 210 -11.03 -12.46 2.80
N ILE A 211 -12.01 -12.80 1.96
CA ILE A 211 -12.99 -13.83 2.30
C ILE A 211 -12.21 -15.13 2.17
N THR A 212 -12.05 -15.82 3.30
CA THR A 212 -11.39 -17.13 3.41
C THR A 212 -12.12 -18.18 2.61
#